data_AF-E6X1L4-F1
#
_entry.id   AF-E6X1L4-F1
#
_cell.length_a   1.000
_cell.length_b   1.000
_cell.length_c   1.000
_cell.angle_alpha   90.00
_cell.angle_beta   90.00
_cell.angle_gamma   90.00
#
_symmetry.space_group_name_H-M   'P 1'
#
loop_
_entity.id
_entity.type
_entity.pdbx_description
1 polymer ?
#
loop_
_entity_poly.entity_id
_entity_poly.type
_entity_poly.pdbx_seq_one_letter_code
_entity_poly.pdbx_strand_id
1 'polypeptide(L)'
;MKNVTRFLLAVGLGLTLFSAVGSADPSKGGKIIDKLLMRSGGCPIPASRVAMAHSVAEWAKIYKEGKMEEEIQKLCHKKEPLPKITNKKYAKDVYDYLSTYAYDSGGVPA
;
A
#
# COMPACT_ATOMS: atom_id res chain seq x y z
N MET A 1 13.42 19.20 30.94
CA MET A 1 14.30 19.33 29.76
C MET A 1 13.66 18.54 28.63
N LYS A 2 13.44 19.16 27.47
CA LYS A 2 12.67 18.59 26.35
C LYS A 2 13.63 17.75 25.50
N ASN A 3 13.51 16.43 25.57
CA ASN A 3 14.41 15.51 24.89
C ASN A 3 14.01 15.46 23.41
N VAL A 4 14.81 16.14 22.59
CA VAL A 4 14.68 16.19 21.14
C VAL A 4 15.17 14.85 20.58
N THR A 5 14.25 13.90 20.38
CA THR A 5 14.57 12.64 19.70
C THR A 5 14.79 12.94 18.23
N ARG A 6 16.07 13.08 17.86
CA ARG A 6 16.55 13.19 16.47
C ARG A 6 16.25 11.86 15.76
N PHE A 7 15.24 11.83 14.89
CA PHE A 7 15.08 10.72 13.95
C PHE A 7 16.24 10.77 12.95
N LEU A 8 17.14 9.79 13.04
CA LEU A 8 18.22 9.61 12.07
C LEU A 8 17.65 9.27 10.70
N LEU A 9 18.11 10.01 9.70
CA LEU A 9 17.97 9.77 8.28
C LEU A 9 18.68 8.45 7.93
N ALA A 10 17.94 7.42 7.55
CA ALA A 10 18.50 6.19 6.98
C ALA A 10 18.30 6.23 5.46
N VAL A 11 19.33 6.68 4.74
CA VAL A 11 19.46 6.49 3.30
C VAL A 11 19.67 4.99 3.05
N GLY A 12 18.60 4.31 2.67
CA GLY A 12 18.63 2.93 2.21
C GLY A 12 18.51 2.89 0.69
N LEU A 13 19.62 3.01 -0.02
CA LEU A 13 19.73 2.61 -1.43
C LEU A 13 19.55 1.09 -1.50
N GLY A 14 18.34 0.66 -1.84
CA GLY A 14 17.99 -0.73 -2.13
C GLY A 14 17.33 -0.82 -3.49
N LEU A 15 18.06 -0.46 -4.55
CA LEU A 15 17.67 -0.75 -5.93
C LEU A 15 17.75 -2.27 -6.14
N THR A 16 16.65 -2.97 -5.90
CA THR A 16 16.37 -4.20 -6.63
C THR A 16 15.15 -3.91 -7.49
N LEU A 17 15.39 -3.42 -8.70
CA LEU A 17 14.40 -3.46 -9.76
C LEU A 17 13.98 -4.92 -9.90
N PHE A 18 12.82 -5.28 -9.36
CA PHE A 18 12.21 -6.57 -9.66
C PHE A 18 11.84 -6.53 -11.14
N SER A 19 12.73 -7.06 -11.97
CA SER A 19 12.53 -7.32 -13.38
C SER A 19 11.49 -8.44 -13.53
N ALA A 20 10.23 -8.12 -13.30
CA ALA A 20 9.07 -8.90 -13.70
C ALA A 20 7.81 -8.06 -13.54
N VAL A 21 7.58 -7.11 -14.45
CA VAL A 21 6.21 -6.71 -14.81
C VAL A 21 5.55 -7.89 -15.54
N GLY A 22 5.35 -9.00 -14.83
CA GLY A 22 4.36 -9.97 -15.24
C GLY A 22 3.06 -9.20 -15.34
N SER A 23 2.39 -9.30 -16.49
CA SER A 23 1.22 -8.54 -16.92
C SER A 23 0.02 -8.76 -15.99
N ALA A 24 0.12 -8.32 -14.74
CA ALA A 24 -0.97 -8.22 -13.81
C ALA A 24 -1.51 -6.81 -13.96
N ASP A 25 -2.66 -6.72 -14.63
CA ASP A 25 -3.41 -5.49 -14.86
C ASP A 25 -3.48 -4.69 -13.55
N PRO A 26 -2.78 -3.55 -13.40
CA PRO A 26 -2.73 -2.79 -12.15
C PRO A 26 -4.16 -2.43 -11.69
N SER A 27 -5.05 -2.21 -12.66
CA SER A 27 -6.47 -1.95 -12.42
C SER A 27 -7.18 -3.07 -11.66
N LYS A 28 -6.68 -4.31 -11.68
CA LYS A 28 -7.25 -5.42 -10.89
C LYS A 28 -6.97 -5.25 -9.39
N GLY A 29 -5.74 -4.88 -9.01
CA GLY A 29 -5.37 -4.58 -7.62
C GLY A 29 -6.16 -3.39 -7.07
N GLY A 30 -6.23 -2.30 -7.83
CA GLY A 30 -7.04 -1.13 -7.48
C GLY A 30 -8.52 -1.47 -7.30
N LYS A 31 -9.14 -2.22 -8.24
CA LYS A 31 -10.54 -2.68 -8.13
C LYS A 31 -10.80 -3.57 -6.90
N ILE A 32 -9.81 -4.37 -6.49
CA ILE A 32 -9.92 -5.19 -5.27
C ILE A 32 -9.91 -4.30 -4.04
N ILE A 33 -8.97 -3.35 -3.96
CA ILE A 33 -8.89 -2.38 -2.86
C ILE A 33 -10.19 -1.58 -2.77
N ASP A 34 -10.66 -0.99 -3.86
CA ASP A 34 -11.91 -0.21 -3.88
C ASP A 34 -13.12 -1.05 -3.47
N LYS A 35 -13.24 -2.29 -3.97
CA LYS A 35 -14.34 -3.18 -3.59
C LYS A 35 -14.28 -3.52 -2.10
N LEU A 36 -13.11 -3.84 -1.56
CA LEU A 36 -12.96 -4.25 -0.18
C LEU A 36 -13.11 -3.06 0.79
N LEU A 37 -12.56 -1.89 0.46
CA LEU A 37 -12.64 -0.69 1.27
C LEU A 37 -14.00 0.00 1.18
N MET A 38 -14.45 0.31 -0.03
CA MET A 38 -15.65 1.10 -0.25
C MET A 38 -16.93 0.27 -0.10
N ARG A 39 -16.94 -0.97 -0.62
CA ARG A 39 -18.17 -1.79 -0.67
C ARG A 39 -18.34 -2.69 0.55
N SER A 40 -17.24 -3.18 1.13
CA SER A 40 -17.29 -4.14 2.24
C SER A 40 -16.75 -3.58 3.56
N GLY A 41 -15.86 -2.59 3.51
CA GLY A 41 -15.14 -2.06 4.66
C GLY A 41 -15.75 -0.79 5.26
N GLY A 42 -16.64 -0.09 4.55
CA GLY A 42 -17.18 1.20 5.01
C GLY A 42 -16.13 2.31 5.06
N CYS A 43 -15.04 2.16 4.30
CA CYS A 43 -13.97 3.14 4.20
C CYS A 43 -13.97 3.74 2.78
N PRO A 44 -14.50 4.96 2.59
CA PRO A 44 -14.65 5.58 1.28
C PRO A 44 -13.36 6.27 0.83
N ILE A 45 -12.20 5.62 0.97
CA ILE A 45 -10.94 6.09 0.38
C ILE A 45 -10.69 5.32 -0.92
N PRO A 46 -10.37 6.03 -2.02
CA PRO A 46 -10.04 5.37 -3.28
C PRO A 46 -8.68 4.69 -3.18
N ALA A 47 -8.50 3.59 -3.90
CA ALA A 47 -7.25 2.84 -3.96
C ALA A 47 -6.05 3.70 -4.35
N SER A 48 -6.24 4.72 -5.20
CA SER A 48 -5.21 5.68 -5.57
C SER A 48 -4.69 6.49 -4.37
N ARG A 49 -5.59 6.91 -3.47
CA ARG A 49 -5.19 7.61 -2.23
C ARG A 49 -4.43 6.68 -1.28
N VAL A 50 -4.80 5.40 -1.26
CA VAL A 50 -4.06 4.40 -0.50
C VAL A 50 -2.67 4.26 -1.10
N ALA A 51 -2.54 4.01 -2.41
CA ALA A 51 -1.24 3.84 -3.06
C ALA A 51 -0.31 5.04 -2.81
N MET A 52 -0.81 6.27 -2.91
CA MET A 52 -0.04 7.48 -2.64
C MET A 52 0.35 7.71 -1.17
N ALA A 53 -0.14 6.90 -0.21
CA ALA A 53 0.16 7.09 1.21
C ALA A 53 1.62 6.77 1.58
N HIS A 54 2.28 5.91 0.81
CA HIS A 54 3.65 5.47 1.05
C HIS A 54 4.45 5.42 -0.25
N SER A 55 5.77 5.41 -0.12
CA SER A 55 6.71 5.21 -1.22
C SER A 55 6.72 3.76 -1.67
N VAL A 56 7.29 3.49 -2.85
CA VAL A 56 7.55 2.12 -3.33
C VAL A 56 8.31 1.31 -2.27
N ALA A 57 9.32 1.93 -1.64
CA ALA A 57 10.16 1.29 -0.63
C ALA A 57 9.40 1.00 0.67
N GLU A 58 8.59 1.94 1.14
CA GLU A 58 7.74 1.76 2.31
C GLU A 58 6.69 0.67 2.06
N TRP A 59 6.04 0.67 0.89
CA TRP A 59 5.11 -0.40 0.52
C TRP A 59 5.78 -1.77 0.47
N ALA A 60 7.00 -1.86 -0.06
CA ALA A 60 7.76 -3.11 -0.06
C ALA A 60 8.06 -3.61 1.36
N LYS A 61 8.38 -2.69 2.27
CA LYS A 61 8.62 -3.02 3.69
C LYS A 61 7.33 -3.49 4.37
N ILE A 62 6.24 -2.75 4.21
CA ILE A 62 4.92 -3.08 4.77
C ILE A 62 4.44 -4.45 4.25
N TYR A 63 4.66 -4.74 2.96
CA TYR A 63 4.34 -6.02 2.35
C TYR A 63 5.14 -7.18 2.95
N LYS A 64 6.47 -7.04 3.06
CA LYS A 64 7.36 -8.05 3.65
C LYS A 64 7.05 -8.33 5.11
N GLU A 65 6.63 -7.32 5.86
CA GLU A 65 6.20 -7.46 7.26
C GLU A 65 4.80 -8.05 7.41
N GLY A 66 4.05 -8.24 6.32
CA GLY A 66 2.66 -8.72 6.36
C GLY A 66 1.67 -7.72 6.93
N LYS A 67 2.02 -6.42 6.99
CA LYS A 67 1.26 -5.37 7.69
C LYS A 67 0.39 -4.50 6.79
N MET A 68 0.23 -4.86 5.51
CA MET A 68 -0.58 -4.05 4.59
C MET A 68 -2.02 -3.84 5.08
N GLU A 69 -2.65 -4.86 5.67
CA GLU A 69 -4.00 -4.74 6.19
C GLU A 69 -4.12 -3.74 7.33
N GLU A 70 -3.17 -3.79 8.27
CA GLU A 70 -3.11 -2.87 9.41
C GLU A 70 -2.89 -1.43 8.93
N GLU A 71 -1.99 -1.23 7.98
CA GLU A 71 -1.68 0.11 7.49
C GLU A 71 -2.84 0.71 6.69
N ILE A 72 -3.46 -0.08 5.82
CA ILE A 72 -4.67 0.33 5.10
C ILE A 72 -5.81 0.64 6.09
N GLN A 73 -5.95 -0.14 7.17
CA GLN A 73 -6.93 0.14 8.22
C GLN A 73 -6.65 1.45 8.96
N LYS A 74 -5.38 1.78 9.22
CA LYS A 74 -5.00 3.09 9.78
C LYS A 74 -5.40 4.22 8.86
N LEU A 75 -5.15 4.11 7.55
CA LEU A 75 -5.56 5.11 6.56
C LEU A 75 -7.07 5.35 6.53
N CYS A 76 -7.85 4.32 6.87
CA CYS A 76 -9.30 4.38 6.98
C CYS A 76 -9.83 4.98 8.29
N HIS A 77 -8.98 5.23 9.29
CA HIS A 77 -9.36 5.62 10.65
C HIS A 77 -10.50 4.76 11.26
N LYS A 78 -10.63 3.49 10.81
CA LYS A 78 -11.77 2.65 11.18
C LYS A 78 -11.43 1.79 12.40
N LYS A 79 -12.32 1.83 13.40
CA LYS A 79 -12.23 1.00 14.62
C LYS A 79 -12.54 -0.48 14.37
N GLU A 80 -13.30 -0.79 13.32
CA GLU A 80 -13.64 -2.16 12.96
C GLU A 80 -12.62 -2.75 11.97
N PRO A 81 -12.27 -4.03 12.11
CA PRO A 81 -11.37 -4.70 11.17
C PRO A 81 -11.97 -4.68 9.77
N LEU A 82 -11.15 -4.31 8.80
CA LEU A 82 -11.54 -4.35 7.39
C LEU A 82 -11.73 -5.81 6.94
N PRO A 83 -12.61 -6.07 5.96
CA PRO A 83 -12.77 -7.41 5.38
C PRO A 83 -11.44 -7.83 4.75
N LYS A 84 -10.78 -8.86 5.30
CA LYS A 84 -9.46 -9.42 4.93
C LYS A 84 -8.96 -8.98 3.55
N ILE A 85 -8.36 -7.80 3.49
CA ILE A 85 -7.86 -7.17 2.26
C ILE A 85 -6.65 -7.94 1.76
N THR A 86 -5.94 -8.58 2.69
CA THR A 86 -4.77 -9.40 2.45
C THR A 86 -5.09 -10.90 2.52
N ASN A 87 -6.22 -11.33 1.98
CA ASN A 87 -6.35 -12.75 1.67
C ASN A 87 -5.17 -13.15 0.75
N LYS A 88 -4.43 -14.22 1.07
CA LYS A 88 -3.17 -14.61 0.39
C LYS A 88 -3.26 -14.59 -1.13
N LYS A 89 -4.46 -14.83 -1.67
CA LYS A 89 -4.78 -14.79 -3.11
C LYS A 89 -4.62 -13.41 -3.75
N TYR A 90 -4.88 -12.32 -3.03
CA TYR A 90 -4.92 -10.96 -3.56
C TYR A 90 -3.80 -10.06 -3.02
N ALA A 91 -3.08 -10.49 -1.99
CA ALA A 91 -2.00 -9.70 -1.39
C ALA A 91 -0.94 -9.26 -2.43
N LYS A 92 -0.60 -10.13 -3.40
CA LYS A 92 0.30 -9.76 -4.49
C LYS A 92 -0.31 -8.73 -5.44
N ASP A 93 -1.54 -8.95 -5.93
CA ASP A 93 -2.24 -8.02 -6.83
C ASP A 93 -2.40 -6.62 -6.18
N VAL A 94 -2.66 -6.58 -4.86
CA VAL A 94 -2.76 -5.35 -4.06
C VAL A 94 -1.40 -4.67 -3.95
N TYR A 95 -0.35 -5.40 -3.58
CA TYR A 95 1.00 -4.85 -3.48
C TYR A 95 1.52 -4.31 -4.82
N ASP A 96 1.30 -5.04 -5.92
CA ASP A 96 1.70 -4.60 -7.26
C ASP A 96 1.04 -3.26 -7.60
N TYR A 97 -0.25 -3.08 -7.28
CA TYR A 97 -0.93 -1.79 -7.47
C TYR A 97 -0.35 -0.68 -6.58
N LEU A 98 -0.19 -0.93 -5.28
CA LEU A 98 0.28 0.06 -4.32
C LEU A 98 1.71 0.54 -4.64
N SER A 99 2.59 -0.39 -5.05
CA SER A 99 3.95 -0.07 -5.45
C SER A 99 4.00 0.63 -6.82
N THR A 100 3.14 0.27 -7.77
CA THR A 100 3.07 0.91 -9.10
C THR A 100 2.58 2.36 -9.04
N TYR A 101 1.72 2.70 -8.09
CA TYR A 101 1.12 4.03 -7.94
C TYR A 101 1.51 4.72 -6.62
N ALA A 102 2.63 4.31 -6.04
CA ALA A 102 3.23 5.00 -4.89
C ALA A 102 3.56 6.45 -5.22
N TYR A 103 3.65 7.33 -4.22
CA TYR A 103 3.85 8.77 -4.49
C TYR A 103 5.16 9.08 -5.22
N ASP A 104 6.16 8.22 -5.12
CA ASP A 104 7.49 8.33 -5.73
C ASP A 104 7.67 7.43 -6.96
N SER A 105 6.63 6.68 -7.35
CA SER A 105 6.70 5.73 -8.48
C SER A 105 6.70 6.40 -9.86
N GLY A 106 6.25 7.66 -9.95
CA GLY A 106 5.97 8.32 -11.22
C GLY A 106 4.79 7.72 -11.99
N GLY A 107 4.11 6.71 -11.43
CA GLY A 107 2.91 6.10 -11.98
C GLY A 107 1.71 7.01 -11.75
N VAL A 108 1.12 7.53 -12.83
CA VAL A 108 -0.12 8.31 -12.75
C VAL A 108 -1.30 7.32 -12.78
N PRO A 109 -2.09 7.18 -11.68
CA PRO A 109 -3.30 6.37 -11.72
C PRO A 109 -4.32 7.02 -12.67
N ALA A 110 -4.87 6.23 -13.60
CA ALA A 110 -5.90 6.64 -14.54
C ALA A 110 -7.29 6.68 -13.90
#